data_AF-A0A7Z9XNZ6-F1
#
_entry.id   AF-A0A7Z9XNZ6-F1
#
_cell.length_a   1.000
_cell.length_b   1.000
_cell.length_c   1.000
_cell.angle_alpha   90.00
_cell.angle_beta   90.00
_cell.angle_gamma   90.00
#
_symmetry.space_group_name_H-M   'P 1'
#
loop_
_entity.id
_entity.type
_entity.pdbx_description
1 polymer ?
#
loop_
_entity_poly.entity_id
_entity_poly.type
_entity_poly.pdbx_seq_one_letter_code
_entity_poly.pdbx_strand_id
1 'polypeptide(L)'
;MANACQLVGSVRNDADGVLIRVWGHSRDIESFLQRIEQEAPPLANIDTVKCIARHNAEPAPESFRILHSKAGRVRTDIAADSATCSDCLREILDSSDRRFGYPFTNCTHCGPRLS
;
A
#
# COMPACT_ATOMS: atom_id res chain seq x y z
N MET A 1 -7.90 0.99 3.30
CA MET A 1 -8.89 1.24 2.23
C MET A 1 -9.87 0.07 2.06
N ALA A 2 -9.45 -1.14 1.67
CA ALA A 2 -10.38 -2.26 1.38
C ALA A 2 -11.40 -2.56 2.50
N ASN A 3 -10.95 -2.67 3.75
CA ASN A 3 -11.85 -2.88 4.90
C ASN A 3 -12.86 -1.74 5.09
N ALA A 4 -12.47 -0.49 4.82
CA ALA A 4 -13.36 0.67 4.95
C ALA A 4 -14.45 0.67 3.87
N CYS A 5 -14.17 0.05 2.72
CA CYS A 5 -15.14 -0.19 1.64
C CYS A 5 -15.86 -1.54 1.78
N GLN A 6 -15.77 -2.24 2.93
CA GLN A 6 -16.41 -3.55 3.14
C GLN A 6 -16.02 -4.62 2.10
N LEU A 7 -14.82 -4.53 1.54
CA LEU A 7 -14.31 -5.49 0.56
C LEU A 7 -13.46 -6.56 1.25
N VAL A 8 -13.62 -7.81 0.81
CA VAL A 8 -12.74 -8.94 1.17
C VAL A 8 -11.82 -9.27 0.00
N GLY A 9 -10.71 -9.98 0.26
CA GLY A 9 -9.78 -10.33 -0.80
C GLY A 9 -8.31 -10.34 -0.39
N SER A 10 -7.45 -9.88 -1.28
CA SER A 10 -6.02 -9.87 -1.03
C SER A 10 -5.26 -8.80 -1.78
N VAL A 11 -4.13 -8.36 -1.22
CA VAL A 11 -3.12 -7.56 -1.91
C VAL A 11 -1.76 -8.23 -1.82
N ARG A 12 -0.94 -8.13 -2.87
CA ARG A 12 0.46 -8.52 -2.86
C ARG A 12 1.29 -7.62 -3.76
N ASN A 13 2.59 -7.54 -3.47
CA ASN A 13 3.55 -7.01 -4.41
C ASN A 13 4.04 -8.15 -5.32
N ASP A 14 4.13 -7.89 -6.61
CA ASP A 14 4.82 -8.75 -7.56
C ASP A 14 5.78 -7.93 -8.43
N ALA A 15 6.39 -8.58 -9.42
CA ALA A 15 7.41 -7.96 -10.25
C ALA A 15 6.88 -6.85 -11.17
N ASP A 16 5.57 -6.80 -11.44
CA ASP A 16 4.93 -5.80 -12.30
C ASP A 16 4.24 -4.69 -11.50
N GLY A 17 4.08 -4.83 -10.17
CA GLY A 17 3.49 -3.81 -9.32
C GLY A 17 2.75 -4.37 -8.10
N VAL A 18 1.58 -3.79 -7.83
CA VAL A 18 0.69 -4.20 -6.76
C VAL A 18 -0.52 -4.92 -7.36
N LEU A 19 -0.67 -6.20 -7.06
CA LEU A 19 -1.83 -6.99 -7.47
C LEU A 19 -2.86 -7.01 -6.34
N ILE A 20 -4.04 -6.46 -6.64
CA ILE A 20 -5.19 -6.44 -5.71
C ILE A 20 -6.30 -7.32 -6.28
N ARG A 21 -6.83 -8.22 -5.45
CA ARG A 21 -8.05 -8.97 -5.72
C ARG A 21 -9.09 -8.59 -4.67
N VAL A 22 -10.27 -8.18 -5.11
CA VAL A 22 -11.36 -7.78 -4.22
C VAL A 22 -12.66 -8.45 -4.64
N TRP A 23 -13.47 -8.79 -3.64
CA TRP A 23 -14.83 -9.28 -3.76
C TRP A 23 -15.74 -8.36 -2.95
N GLY A 24 -16.90 -8.04 -3.53
CA GLY A 24 -17.89 -7.16 -2.92
C GLY A 24 -18.89 -6.66 -3.96
N HIS A 25 -19.78 -5.76 -3.56
CA HIS A 25 -20.71 -5.14 -4.50
C HIS A 25 -19.99 -4.17 -5.42
N SER A 26 -20.49 -3.99 -6.65
CA SER A 26 -19.88 -3.10 -7.64
C SER A 26 -19.67 -1.68 -7.12
N ARG A 27 -20.64 -1.12 -6.37
CA ARG A 27 -20.54 0.21 -5.74
C ARG A 27 -19.35 0.34 -4.79
N ASP A 28 -19.06 -0.71 -4.04
CA ASP A 28 -18.02 -0.72 -3.02
C ASP A 28 -16.64 -0.86 -3.67
N ILE A 29 -16.57 -1.62 -4.77
CA ILE A 29 -15.38 -1.73 -5.64
C ILE A 29 -15.10 -0.40 -6.35
N GLU A 30 -16.13 0.26 -6.89
CA GLU A 30 -16.01 1.58 -7.53
C GLU A 30 -15.49 2.63 -6.54
N SER A 31 -16.05 2.66 -5.32
CA SER A 31 -15.56 3.54 -4.25
C SER A 31 -14.10 3.23 -3.89
N PHE A 32 -13.73 1.96 -3.79
CA PHE A 32 -12.35 1.55 -3.52
C PHE A 32 -11.37 2.00 -4.62
N LEU A 33 -11.75 1.88 -5.89
CA LEU A 33 -10.92 2.33 -7.02
C LEU A 33 -10.69 3.85 -6.98
N GLN A 34 -11.74 4.63 -6.73
CA GLN A 34 -11.61 6.10 -6.59
C GLN A 34 -10.65 6.47 -5.45
N ARG A 35 -10.75 5.77 -4.32
CA ARG A 35 -9.89 6.03 -3.15
C ARG A 35 -8.43 5.64 -3.38
N ILE A 36 -8.14 4.61 -4.18
CA ILE A 36 -6.76 4.26 -4.54
C ILE A 36 -6.06 5.45 -5.20
N GLU A 37 -6.74 6.14 -6.10
CA GLU A 37 -6.17 7.26 -6.84
C GLU A 37 -6.12 8.54 -5.98
N GLN A 38 -7.15 8.79 -5.17
CA GLN A 38 -7.27 10.02 -4.36
C GLN A 38 -6.45 9.99 -3.07
N GLU A 39 -6.31 8.82 -2.44
CA GLU A 39 -5.65 8.65 -1.15
C GLU A 39 -4.30 7.94 -1.29
N ALA A 40 -3.71 7.95 -2.49
CA ALA A 40 -2.38 7.38 -2.73
C ALA A 40 -1.36 7.97 -1.73
N PRO A 41 -0.49 7.14 -1.11
CA PRO A 41 0.55 7.65 -0.22
C PRO A 41 1.42 8.70 -0.91
N PRO A 42 1.96 9.71 -0.21
CA PRO A 42 2.76 10.79 -0.82
C PRO A 42 3.95 10.36 -1.67
N LEU A 43 4.53 9.19 -1.39
CA LEU A 43 5.65 8.63 -2.16
C LEU A 43 5.20 7.67 -3.27
N ALA A 44 3.91 7.37 -3.36
CA ALA A 44 3.37 6.50 -4.39
C ALA A 44 3.08 7.32 -5.64
N ASN A 45 3.60 6.87 -6.78
CA ASN A 45 3.16 7.32 -8.09
C ASN A 45 2.45 6.17 -8.79
N ILE A 46 1.20 6.39 -9.21
CA ILE A 46 0.37 5.37 -9.87
C ILE A 46 0.31 5.70 -11.35
N ASP A 47 1.13 5.02 -12.16
CA ASP A 47 1.15 5.25 -13.61
C ASP A 47 -0.09 4.69 -14.31
N THR A 48 -0.61 3.54 -13.84
CA THR A 48 -1.76 2.89 -14.45
C THR A 48 -2.48 1.97 -13.47
N VAL A 49 -3.81 2.06 -13.43
CA VAL A 49 -4.68 1.08 -12.76
C VAL A 49 -5.40 0.24 -13.82
N LYS A 50 -5.19 -1.07 -13.83
CA LYS A 50 -5.90 -2.02 -14.73
C LYS A 50 -6.89 -2.86 -13.93
N CYS A 51 -8.18 -2.64 -14.16
CA CYS A 51 -9.25 -3.41 -13.55
C CYS A 51 -9.76 -4.50 -14.52
N ILE A 52 -9.92 -5.73 -14.04
CA ILE A 52 -10.51 -6.84 -14.80
C ILE A 52 -11.63 -7.44 -13.97
N ALA A 53 -12.88 -7.26 -14.42
CA ALA A 53 -14.03 -7.89 -13.80
C ALA A 53 -13.99 -9.42 -14.00
N ARG A 54 -14.18 -10.17 -12.92
CA ARG A 54 -14.21 -11.64 -12.92
C ARG A 54 -15.57 -12.10 -12.42
N HIS A 55 -16.45 -12.49 -13.34
CA HIS A 55 -17.80 -12.97 -12.99
C HIS A 55 -17.82 -14.44 -12.50
N ASN A 56 -16.80 -15.23 -12.84
CA ASN A 56 -16.64 -16.64 -12.44
C ASN A 56 -15.39 -16.80 -11.55
N ALA A 57 -15.28 -15.99 -10.51
CA ALA A 57 -14.14 -16.03 -9.61
C ALA A 57 -14.20 -17.23 -8.64
N GLU A 58 -13.05 -17.59 -8.09
CA GLU A 58 -12.96 -18.43 -6.89
C GLU A 58 -13.88 -17.87 -5.78
N PRO A 59 -14.36 -18.74 -4.85
CA PRO A 59 -15.16 -18.29 -3.71
C PRO A 59 -14.50 -17.11 -2.99
N ALA A 60 -15.32 -16.14 -2.57
CA ALA A 60 -14.83 -14.99 -1.83
C ALA A 60 -14.16 -15.46 -0.52
N PRO A 61 -12.99 -14.95 -0.16
CA PRO A 61 -12.38 -15.23 1.14
C PRO A 61 -13.16 -14.56 2.27
N GLU A 62 -12.99 -15.05 3.48
CA GLU A 62 -13.68 -14.50 4.67
C GLU A 62 -13.22 -13.08 5.06
N SER A 63 -12.03 -12.68 4.61
CA SER A 63 -11.37 -11.44 5.04
C SER A 63 -10.45 -10.90 3.96
N PHE A 64 -10.04 -9.63 4.12
CA PHE A 64 -8.97 -9.04 3.32
C PHE A 64 -7.60 -9.34 3.94
N ARG A 65 -6.66 -9.88 3.14
CA ARG A 65 -5.32 -10.27 3.63
C ARG A 65 -4.18 -9.68 2.80
N ILE A 66 -3.11 -9.28 3.46
CA ILE A 66 -1.84 -8.93 2.81
C ILE A 66 -1.06 -10.23 2.62
N LEU A 67 -0.83 -10.63 1.37
CA LEU A 67 -0.12 -11.87 1.04
C LEU A 67 1.37 -11.61 0.82
N HIS A 68 2.17 -12.68 0.93
CA HIS A 68 3.59 -12.61 0.61
C HIS A 68 3.83 -12.13 -0.81
N SER A 69 4.89 -11.34 -0.97
CA SER A 69 5.36 -10.88 -2.27
C SER A 69 5.73 -12.05 -3.17
N LYS A 70 5.43 -11.94 -4.45
CA LYS A 70 5.85 -12.93 -5.46
C LYS A 70 7.13 -12.43 -6.15
N ALA A 71 8.21 -13.20 -6.03
CA ALA A 71 9.45 -12.90 -6.72
C ALA A 71 9.31 -13.01 -8.24
N GLY A 72 10.08 -12.19 -8.95
CA GLY A 72 10.19 -12.18 -10.41
C GLY A 72 11.24 -11.14 -10.82
N ARG A 73 11.49 -10.99 -12.13
CA ARG A 73 12.36 -9.92 -12.62
C ARG A 73 11.65 -8.59 -12.39
N VAL A 74 12.11 -7.81 -11.42
CA VAL A 74 11.51 -6.53 -11.02
C VAL A 74 11.45 -5.59 -12.23
N ARG A 75 10.25 -5.08 -12.52
CA ARG A 75 9.99 -4.08 -13.58
C ARG A 75 9.40 -2.79 -13.03
N THR A 76 9.19 -2.72 -11.72
CA THR A 76 8.69 -1.55 -11.01
C THR A 76 9.83 -0.62 -10.65
N ASP A 77 9.59 0.69 -10.73
CA ASP A 77 10.53 1.69 -10.26
C ASP A 77 10.67 1.65 -8.73
N ILE A 78 11.88 1.90 -8.25
CA ILE A 78 12.17 2.04 -6.82
C ILE A 78 11.97 3.51 -6.47
N ALA A 79 11.14 3.80 -5.46
CA ALA A 79 10.94 5.16 -4.98
C ALA A 79 12.28 5.79 -4.57
N ALA A 80 12.44 7.09 -4.83
CA ALA A 80 13.63 7.82 -4.41
C ALA A 80 13.73 7.90 -2.88
N ASP A 81 14.93 8.17 -2.39
CA ASP A 81 15.17 8.47 -0.98
C ASP A 81 14.40 9.74 -0.58
N SER A 82 13.79 9.72 0.61
CA SER A 82 12.97 10.84 1.10
C SER A 82 13.43 11.30 2.47
N ALA A 83 13.48 12.62 2.69
CA ALA A 83 13.84 13.20 3.98
C ALA A 83 12.83 12.80 5.08
N THR A 84 13.29 12.75 6.34
CA THR A 84 12.46 12.40 7.51
C THR A 84 11.18 13.24 7.56
N CYS A 85 10.02 12.59 7.59
CA CYS A 85 8.75 13.29 7.67
C CYS A 85 8.50 13.90 9.06
N SER A 86 7.55 14.82 9.16
CA SER A 86 7.18 15.48 10.43
C SER A 86 6.75 14.51 11.52
N ASP A 87 6.12 13.39 11.16
CA ASP A 87 5.71 12.37 12.12
C ASP A 87 6.90 11.64 12.72
N CYS A 88 7.83 11.16 11.89
CA CYS A 88 9.05 10.54 12.37
C CYS A 88 9.92 11.55 13.15
N LEU A 89 9.95 12.82 12.75
CA LEU A 89 10.67 13.85 13.49
C LEU A 89 10.07 14.05 14.89
N ARG A 90 8.74 14.02 15.03
CA ARG A 90 8.06 14.10 16.34
C ARG A 90 8.46 12.92 17.24
N GLU A 91 8.43 11.70 16.70
CA GLU A 91 8.83 10.49 17.44
C GLU A 91 10.29 10.55 17.91
N ILE A 92 11.19 11.11 17.09
CA ILE A 92 12.61 11.26 17.46
C ILE A 92 12.79 12.29 18.60
N LEU A 93 11.98 13.35 18.62
CA LEU A 93 12.13 14.48 19.54
C LEU A 93 11.33 14.34 20.84
N ASP A 94 10.36 13.43 20.91
CA ASP A 94 9.52 13.19 22.09
C ASP A 94 10.18 12.19 23.04
N SER A 95 10.53 12.63 24.26
CA SER A 95 11.18 11.80 25.28
C SER A 95 10.32 10.68 25.86
N SER A 96 9.01 10.73 25.63
CA SER A 96 8.08 9.66 25.98
C SER A 96 7.90 8.61 24.90
N ASP A 97 8.33 8.89 23.66
CA ASP A 97 8.27 7.93 22.56
C ASP A 97 9.41 6.91 22.69
N ARG A 98 9.10 5.65 22.34
CA ARG A 98 10.08 4.56 22.31
C ARG A 98 11.23 4.81 21.33
N ARG A 99 11.06 5.73 20.37
CA ARG A 99 12.04 6.12 19.35
C ARG A 99 12.77 7.42 19.68
N PHE A 100 12.63 7.95 20.90
CA PHE A 100 13.37 9.13 21.33
C PHE A 100 14.87 9.00 21.06
N GLY A 101 15.43 9.94 20.29
CA GLY A 101 16.84 9.95 19.93
C GLY A 101 17.29 8.84 18.97
N TYR A 102 16.40 8.03 18.40
CA TYR A 102 16.77 6.95 17.49
C TYR A 102 17.08 7.48 16.07
N PRO A 103 18.34 7.42 15.60
CA PRO A 103 18.78 8.13 14.40
C PRO A 103 18.31 7.49 13.08
N PHE A 104 17.81 6.25 13.11
CA PHE A 104 17.36 5.52 11.91
C PHE A 104 15.84 5.41 11.80
N THR A 105 15.09 6.24 12.53
CA THR A 105 13.62 6.27 12.45
C THR A 105 13.17 6.63 11.03
N ASN A 106 12.37 5.75 10.43
CA ASN A 106 11.67 5.99 9.18
C ASN A 106 10.27 5.35 9.20
N CYS A 107 9.43 5.77 8.26
CA CYS A 107 8.11 5.18 8.03
C CYS A 107 7.90 4.93 6.54
N THR A 108 6.70 4.50 6.14
CA THR A 108 6.36 4.28 4.73
C THR A 108 6.43 5.56 3.88
N HIS A 109 6.41 6.75 4.51
CA HIS A 109 6.43 8.07 3.84
C HIS A 109 7.82 8.74 3.79
N CYS A 110 8.86 8.17 4.41
CA CYS A 110 10.19 8.77 4.42
C CYS A 110 11.34 7.76 4.58
N GLY A 111 12.56 8.26 4.53
CA GLY A 111 13.80 7.49 4.73
C GLY A 111 14.40 6.96 3.42
N PRO A 112 15.55 6.26 3.53
CA PRO A 112 16.24 5.68 2.38
C PRO A 112 15.42 4.53 1.76
N ARG A 113 15.59 4.34 0.44
CA ARG A 113 14.90 3.35 -0.40
C ARG A 113 15.83 2.73 -1.44
N LEU A 114 16.60 3.55 -2.17
CA LEU A 114 17.50 3.08 -3.23
C LEU A 114 18.95 2.90 -2.73
N SER A 115 19.28 3.49 -1.58
CA SER A 115 20.64 3.58 -1.02
C SER A 115 21.32 2.23 -0.77
#